data_AF-A0A4R8JFW5-F1
#
_entry.id   AF-A0A4R8JFW5-F1
#
_cell.length_a   1.000
_cell.length_b   1.000
_cell.length_c   1.000
_cell.angle_alpha   90.00
_cell.angle_beta   90.00
_cell.angle_gamma   90.00
#
_symmetry.space_group_name_H-M   'P 1'
#
loop_
_entity.id
_entity.type
_entity.pdbx_description
1 polymer ?
#
loop_
_entity_poly.entity_id
_entity_poly.type
_entity_poly.pdbx_seq_one_letter_code
_entity_poly.pdbx_strand_id
1 'polypeptide(L)'
;MLTWLDFLAHQALSSLTERDRTTDPRTALALSIGRISKAVQDGRFGFPNGILDEIFYTLLVPFVAPYAPAGATMTFSDGTAFERPLGLILSRQTAGILASAKPLDIADDLWREPLGSRRHVYVDVPPGAMTLRLDPSTTDVLHVRAILAAPYLPFSMPGHTQLLIQVTAPGSERGLGRIAAVLTPEGKVTLNGNENGRLACDEALLPPHAHPEVHKAVAGYAGTFFRLVMAYYFFGPHESREPVAVTPTERLNKGKPRNGQSLFAVTRLQPSPKLGRPPSTISASWSLTERQQVDGHFKLQAYGSNRSQRRMIWIEAYERGPADASPRPKGIAV
;
A
#
# COMPACT_ATOMS: atom_id res chain seq x y z
N MET A 1 -11.65 0.35 -15.76
CA MET A 1 -10.93 1.16 -14.76
C MET A 1 -9.98 0.21 -14.07
N LEU A 2 -8.68 0.47 -14.14
CA LEU A 2 -7.68 -0.53 -13.74
C LEU A 2 -7.30 -0.39 -12.26
N THR A 3 -7.32 0.84 -11.73
CA THR A 3 -6.87 1.15 -10.37
C THR A 3 -7.84 2.07 -9.63
N TRP A 4 -7.74 2.14 -8.30
CA TRP A 4 -8.46 3.12 -7.49
C TRP A 4 -7.97 4.55 -7.75
N LEU A 5 -6.70 4.75 -8.09
CA LEU A 5 -6.19 6.05 -8.52
C LEU A 5 -6.84 6.50 -9.85
N ASP A 6 -7.10 5.57 -10.77
CA ASP A 6 -7.88 5.87 -11.98
C ASP A 6 -9.33 6.28 -11.63
N PHE A 7 -9.93 5.64 -10.61
CA PHE A 7 -11.26 6.00 -10.10
C PHE A 7 -11.30 7.44 -9.60
N LEU A 8 -10.34 7.84 -8.77
CA LEU A 8 -10.23 9.21 -8.26
C LEU A 8 -10.10 10.24 -9.39
N ALA A 9 -9.29 9.93 -10.40
CA ALA A 9 -9.09 10.83 -11.53
C ALA A 9 -10.39 11.06 -12.33
N HIS A 10 -11.16 9.98 -12.55
CA HIS A 10 -12.47 10.09 -13.20
C HIS A 10 -13.51 10.80 -12.33
N GLN A 11 -13.47 10.61 -11.02
CA GLN A 11 -14.34 11.34 -10.09
C GLN A 11 -14.03 12.83 -10.13
N ALA A 12 -12.76 13.22 -10.07
CA ALA A 12 -12.35 14.62 -10.18
C ALA A 12 -12.82 15.25 -11.49
N LEU A 13 -12.71 14.53 -12.61
CA LEU A 13 -13.21 14.98 -13.92
C LEU A 13 -14.71 15.27 -13.90
N SER A 14 -15.51 14.42 -13.23
CA SER A 14 -16.96 14.62 -13.12
C SER A 14 -17.38 15.81 -12.25
N SER A 15 -16.45 16.34 -11.44
CA SER A 15 -16.70 17.47 -10.53
C SER A 15 -16.17 18.81 -11.05
N LEU A 16 -15.61 18.85 -12.26
CA LEU A 16 -15.10 20.09 -12.84
C LEU A 16 -16.21 21.02 -13.31
N THR A 17 -15.97 22.33 -13.20
CA THR A 17 -16.85 23.37 -13.74
C THR A 17 -16.56 23.60 -15.24
N GLU A 18 -17.46 24.28 -15.95
CA GLU A 18 -17.24 24.60 -17.38
C GLU A 18 -15.97 25.43 -17.65
N ARG A 19 -15.54 26.24 -16.68
CA ARG A 19 -14.33 27.05 -16.78
C ARG A 19 -13.04 26.23 -16.77
N ASP A 20 -13.12 24.99 -16.29
CA ASP A 20 -11.98 24.11 -16.04
C ASP A 20 -11.92 22.96 -17.04
N ARG A 21 -12.67 23.07 -18.15
CA ARG A 21 -12.87 22.00 -19.12
C ARG A 21 -11.53 21.42 -19.60
N THR A 22 -11.19 20.28 -19.01
CA THR A 22 -10.21 19.33 -19.51
C THR A 22 -10.94 18.01 -19.76
N THR A 23 -10.48 17.28 -20.76
CA THR A 23 -10.93 15.91 -21.05
C THR A 23 -9.98 14.87 -20.47
N ASP A 24 -8.83 15.28 -19.92
CA ASP A 24 -7.87 14.40 -19.27
C ASP A 24 -8.20 14.26 -17.77
N PRO A 25 -8.61 13.06 -17.30
CA PRO A 25 -8.90 12.82 -15.89
C PRO A 25 -7.72 13.10 -14.95
N ARG A 26 -6.48 12.98 -15.43
CA ARG A 26 -5.27 13.19 -14.63
C ARG A 26 -5.06 14.67 -14.35
N THR A 27 -5.26 15.51 -15.38
CA THR A 27 -5.26 16.97 -15.23
C THR A 27 -6.40 17.44 -14.36
N ALA A 28 -7.59 16.82 -14.45
CA ALA A 28 -8.70 17.12 -13.56
C ALA A 28 -8.34 16.86 -12.08
N LEU A 29 -7.70 15.72 -11.81
CA LEU A 29 -7.20 15.40 -10.47
C LEU A 29 -6.11 16.37 -10.00
N ALA A 30 -5.14 16.69 -10.87
CA ALA A 30 -4.08 17.66 -10.57
C ALA A 30 -4.65 19.05 -10.24
N LEU A 31 -5.66 19.52 -11.00
CA LEU A 31 -6.36 20.77 -10.73
C LEU A 31 -7.08 20.76 -9.38
N SER A 32 -7.80 19.68 -9.08
CA SER A 32 -8.52 19.52 -7.81
C SER A 32 -7.55 19.58 -6.62
N ILE A 33 -6.48 18.80 -6.67
CA ILE A 33 -5.46 18.75 -5.61
C ILE A 33 -4.75 20.09 -5.48
N GLY A 34 -4.30 20.68 -6.60
CA GLY A 34 -3.57 21.95 -6.60
C GLY A 34 -4.38 23.12 -6.04
N ARG A 35 -5.70 23.15 -6.28
CA ARG A 35 -6.59 24.17 -5.71
C ARG A 35 -6.71 24.06 -4.21
N ILE A 36 -6.91 22.84 -3.72
CA ILE A 36 -7.03 22.58 -2.28
C ILE A 36 -5.72 22.94 -1.60
N SER A 37 -4.59 22.43 -2.11
CA SER A 37 -3.26 22.74 -1.59
C SER A 37 -2.97 24.24 -1.59
N LYS A 38 -3.26 24.95 -2.70
CA LYS A 38 -3.05 26.39 -2.79
C LYS A 38 -3.94 27.16 -1.82
N ALA A 39 -5.21 26.79 -1.67
CA ALA A 39 -6.10 27.50 -0.79
C ALA A 39 -5.74 27.31 0.69
N VAL A 40 -5.24 26.13 1.06
CA VAL A 40 -4.66 25.87 2.39
C VAL A 40 -3.40 26.71 2.60
N GLN A 41 -2.49 26.74 1.63
CA GLN A 41 -1.27 27.58 1.69
C GLN A 41 -1.59 29.08 1.79
N ASP A 42 -2.59 29.55 1.06
CA ASP A 42 -3.06 30.94 1.08
C ASP A 42 -3.85 31.26 2.38
N GLY A 43 -4.04 30.30 3.30
CA GLY A 43 -4.76 30.47 4.56
C GLY A 43 -6.26 30.68 4.42
N ARG A 44 -6.85 30.38 3.25
CA ARG A 44 -8.27 30.66 2.96
C ARG A 44 -9.22 29.67 3.62
N PHE A 45 -8.78 28.43 3.79
CA PHE A 45 -9.49 27.39 4.56
C PHE A 45 -8.52 26.28 4.96
N GLY A 46 -8.80 25.61 6.08
CA GLY A 46 -8.12 24.37 6.44
C GLY A 46 -8.63 23.19 5.62
N PHE A 47 -7.94 22.05 5.69
CA PHE A 47 -8.45 20.82 5.08
C PHE A 47 -9.78 20.40 5.72
N PRO A 48 -10.81 20.01 4.95
CA PRO A 48 -12.14 19.71 5.47
C PRO A 48 -12.14 18.67 6.60
N ASN A 49 -11.36 17.59 6.44
CA ASN A 49 -11.19 16.53 7.45
C ASN A 49 -9.86 16.66 8.23
N GLY A 50 -9.29 17.87 8.30
CA GLY A 50 -8.04 18.17 8.99
C GLY A 50 -6.86 17.33 8.47
N ILE A 51 -6.09 16.78 9.41
CA ILE A 51 -4.84 16.04 9.15
C ILE A 51 -5.02 14.85 8.18
N LEU A 52 -6.18 14.21 8.15
CA LEU A 52 -6.42 13.07 7.27
C LEU A 52 -6.41 13.50 5.79
N ASP A 53 -7.08 14.61 5.49
CA ASP A 53 -7.10 15.19 4.16
C ASP A 53 -5.73 15.76 3.80
N GLU A 54 -5.05 16.43 4.74
CA GLU A 54 -3.68 16.90 4.55
C GLU A 54 -2.74 15.77 4.09
N ILE A 55 -2.76 14.65 4.81
CA ILE A 55 -1.97 13.46 4.46
C ILE A 55 -2.40 12.93 3.09
N PHE A 56 -3.70 12.79 2.84
CA PHE A 56 -4.21 12.28 1.57
C PHE A 56 -3.75 13.10 0.37
N TYR A 57 -3.93 14.41 0.41
CA TYR A 57 -3.53 15.31 -0.68
C TYR A 57 -2.02 15.33 -0.83
N THR A 58 -1.26 15.44 0.26
CA THR A 58 0.21 15.45 0.22
C THR A 58 0.76 14.18 -0.41
N LEU A 59 0.20 13.01 -0.07
CA LEU A 59 0.65 11.74 -0.63
C LEU A 59 0.33 11.59 -2.12
N LEU A 60 -0.72 12.25 -2.62
CA LEU A 60 -1.13 12.18 -4.02
C LEU A 60 -0.40 13.18 -4.93
N VAL A 61 0.05 14.32 -4.41
CA VAL A 61 0.65 15.40 -5.21
C VAL A 61 1.74 14.87 -6.18
N PRO A 62 2.70 14.03 -5.77
CA PRO A 62 3.74 13.56 -6.69
C PRO A 62 3.22 12.73 -7.87
N PHE A 63 2.09 12.03 -7.70
CA PHE A 63 1.46 11.23 -8.77
C PHE A 63 0.79 12.10 -9.82
N VAL A 64 0.30 13.28 -9.43
CA VAL A 64 -0.47 14.17 -10.31
C VAL A 64 0.35 15.36 -10.81
N ALA A 65 1.46 15.70 -10.16
CA ALA A 65 2.33 16.81 -10.52
C ALA A 65 2.73 16.83 -12.01
N PRO A 66 3.07 15.69 -12.67
CA PRO A 66 3.39 15.69 -14.10
C PRO A 66 2.22 16.09 -15.02
N TYR A 67 0.99 16.12 -14.51
CA TYR A 67 -0.24 16.44 -15.24
C TYR A 67 -0.83 17.79 -14.84
N ALA A 68 -0.08 18.60 -14.09
CA ALA A 68 -0.45 19.97 -13.79
C ALA A 68 -0.65 20.77 -15.09
N PRO A 69 -1.59 21.74 -15.11
CA PRO A 69 -1.79 22.61 -16.26
C PRO A 69 -0.51 23.35 -16.67
N ALA A 70 -0.43 23.78 -17.93
CA ALA A 70 0.67 24.60 -18.41
C ALA A 70 0.85 25.86 -17.52
N GLY A 71 2.09 26.13 -17.10
CA GLY A 71 2.43 27.23 -16.21
C GLY A 71 2.22 26.96 -14.71
N ALA A 72 1.67 25.81 -14.33
CA ALA A 72 1.60 25.38 -12.94
C ALA A 72 2.74 24.42 -12.59
N THR A 73 3.37 24.63 -11.44
CA THR A 73 4.40 23.74 -10.89
C THR A 73 3.99 23.29 -9.49
N MET A 74 4.18 22.00 -9.22
CA MET A 74 4.03 21.42 -7.89
C MET A 74 5.40 20.91 -7.43
N THR A 75 5.86 21.40 -6.28
CA THR A 75 7.16 21.04 -5.68
C THR A 75 6.99 20.91 -4.17
N PHE A 76 8.04 20.42 -3.50
CA PHE A 76 8.15 20.58 -2.06
C PHE A 76 8.31 22.06 -1.67
N SER A 77 8.13 22.36 -0.38
CA SER A 77 8.28 23.72 0.17
C SER A 77 9.70 24.28 0.04
N ASP A 78 10.70 23.41 -0.01
CA ASP A 78 12.11 23.76 -0.28
C ASP A 78 12.40 23.99 -1.78
N GLY A 79 11.36 23.98 -2.63
CA GLY A 79 11.47 24.14 -4.08
C GLY A 79 11.97 22.89 -4.82
N THR A 80 12.27 21.81 -4.11
CA THR A 80 12.79 20.60 -4.76
C THR A 80 11.69 19.85 -5.52
N ALA A 81 12.06 19.29 -6.67
CA ALA A 81 11.17 18.46 -7.46
C ALA A 81 10.89 17.12 -6.76
N PHE A 82 9.73 16.55 -7.03
CA PHE A 82 9.39 15.22 -6.53
C PHE A 82 10.24 14.15 -7.22
N GLU A 83 10.72 13.18 -6.45
CA GLU A 83 11.19 11.92 -7.01
C GLU A 83 10.04 11.20 -7.72
N ARG A 84 10.35 10.45 -8.79
CA ARG A 84 9.33 9.73 -9.55
C ARG A 84 8.58 8.76 -8.63
N PRO A 85 7.26 8.93 -8.43
CA PRO A 85 6.52 8.08 -7.51
C PRO A 85 6.46 6.64 -8.03
N LEU A 86 6.31 5.70 -7.11
CA LEU A 86 6.20 4.27 -7.38
C LEU A 86 4.73 3.83 -7.30
N GLY A 87 4.09 3.63 -8.45
CA GLY A 87 2.79 2.98 -8.52
C GLY A 87 2.94 1.46 -8.66
N LEU A 88 2.29 0.70 -7.80
CA LEU A 88 2.25 -0.76 -7.81
C LEU A 88 0.79 -1.21 -7.93
N ILE A 89 0.52 -2.18 -8.81
CA ILE A 89 -0.77 -2.86 -8.88
C ILE A 89 -0.55 -4.35 -8.65
N LEU A 90 -1.33 -4.95 -7.75
CA LEU A 90 -1.16 -6.36 -7.42
C LEU A 90 -2.14 -7.21 -8.24
N SER A 91 -1.71 -8.38 -8.70
CA SER A 91 -2.68 -9.40 -9.12
C SER A 91 -3.43 -9.93 -7.89
N ARG A 92 -4.65 -10.46 -8.06
CA ARG A 92 -5.42 -11.07 -6.94
C ARG A 92 -4.62 -12.18 -6.26
N GLN A 93 -3.91 -13.00 -7.03
CA GLN A 93 -3.08 -14.07 -6.50
C GLN A 93 -1.89 -13.54 -5.70
N THR A 94 -1.15 -12.56 -6.24
CA THR A 94 -0.02 -11.93 -5.53
C THR A 94 -0.48 -11.28 -4.23
N ALA A 95 -1.57 -10.51 -4.28
CA ALA A 95 -2.14 -9.90 -3.09
C ALA A 95 -2.58 -10.94 -2.06
N GLY A 96 -3.25 -12.03 -2.47
CA GLY A 96 -3.65 -13.10 -1.55
C GLY A 96 -2.47 -13.84 -0.89
N ILE A 97 -1.37 -14.07 -1.63
CA ILE A 97 -0.17 -14.70 -1.08
C ILE A 97 0.53 -13.75 -0.09
N LEU A 98 0.67 -12.48 -0.44
CA LEU A 98 1.28 -11.49 0.46
C LEU A 98 0.40 -11.23 1.69
N ALA A 99 -0.92 -11.23 1.54
CA ALA A 99 -1.87 -10.99 2.63
C ALA A 99 -1.92 -12.16 3.63
N SER A 100 -1.68 -13.40 3.18
CA SER A 100 -1.67 -14.58 4.04
C SER A 100 -0.30 -14.90 4.66
N ALA A 101 0.76 -14.22 4.19
CA ALA A 101 2.10 -14.43 4.72
C ALA A 101 2.23 -13.90 6.15
N LYS A 102 2.97 -14.64 6.99
CA LYS A 102 3.36 -14.15 8.31
C LYS A 102 4.21 -12.87 8.19
N PRO A 103 4.18 -11.99 9.21
CA PRO A 103 5.06 -10.84 9.27
C PRO A 103 6.51 -11.26 9.00
N LEU A 104 7.16 -10.52 8.12
CA LEU A 104 8.56 -10.73 7.79
C LEU A 104 9.43 -10.30 8.97
N ASP A 105 10.34 -11.19 9.37
CA ASP A 105 11.55 -10.82 10.11
C ASP A 105 12.60 -10.30 9.10
N ILE A 106 12.24 -9.20 8.41
CA ILE A 106 13.13 -8.47 7.51
C ILE A 106 13.33 -7.10 8.13
N ALA A 107 14.60 -6.73 8.30
CA ALA A 107 14.99 -5.39 8.69
C ALA A 107 14.52 -4.40 7.62
N ASP A 108 13.77 -3.39 8.06
CA ASP A 108 13.03 -2.47 7.20
C ASP A 108 13.95 -1.55 6.38
N ASP A 109 15.15 -1.30 6.88
CA ASP A 109 16.25 -0.60 6.21
C ASP A 109 16.51 -1.17 4.80
N LEU A 110 16.41 -2.49 4.63
CA LEU A 110 16.71 -3.16 3.37
C LEU A 110 15.84 -2.70 2.20
N TRP A 111 14.53 -2.49 2.40
CA TRP A 111 13.66 -2.00 1.33
C TRP A 111 13.54 -0.46 1.32
N ARG A 112 13.89 0.21 2.42
CA ARG A 112 13.87 1.68 2.53
C ARG A 112 15.04 2.33 1.80
N GLU A 113 16.24 1.76 1.90
CA GLU A 113 17.42 2.26 1.18
C GLU A 113 17.16 2.42 -0.33
N PRO A 114 16.69 1.39 -1.07
CA PRO A 114 16.40 1.54 -2.51
C PRO A 114 15.11 2.33 -2.80
N LEU A 115 14.23 2.53 -1.81
CA LEU A 115 13.07 3.41 -1.97
C LEU A 115 13.47 4.89 -2.00
N GLY A 116 14.49 5.26 -1.24
CA GLY A 116 14.95 6.64 -1.11
C GLY A 116 14.18 7.44 -0.06
N SER A 117 14.63 8.67 0.20
CA SER A 117 14.12 9.50 1.29
C SER A 117 12.90 10.36 0.92
N ARG A 118 12.51 10.43 -0.37
CA ARG A 118 11.41 11.30 -0.81
C ARG A 118 10.40 10.61 -1.74
N ARG A 119 10.62 9.34 -2.08
CA ARG A 119 9.78 8.62 -3.03
C ARG A 119 8.44 8.24 -2.42
N HIS A 120 7.38 8.67 -3.08
CA HIS A 120 6.01 8.29 -2.73
C HIS A 120 5.62 6.98 -3.38
N VAL A 121 4.79 6.19 -2.71
CA VAL A 121 4.36 4.85 -3.13
C VAL A 121 2.84 4.77 -3.12
N TYR A 122 2.31 4.12 -4.14
CA TYR A 122 0.91 3.75 -4.27
C TYR A 122 0.84 2.25 -4.50
N VAL A 123 0.03 1.55 -3.71
CA VAL A 123 -0.25 0.13 -3.88
C VAL A 123 -1.75 -0.06 -4.12
N ASP A 124 -2.11 -0.54 -5.30
CA ASP A 124 -3.46 -0.94 -5.66
C ASP A 124 -3.71 -2.39 -5.25
N VAL A 125 -4.69 -2.60 -4.38
CA VAL A 125 -5.06 -3.91 -3.86
C VAL A 125 -6.36 -4.37 -4.51
N PRO A 126 -6.38 -5.52 -5.20
CA PRO A 126 -7.60 -6.05 -5.79
C PRO A 126 -8.71 -6.25 -4.76
N PRO A 127 -9.98 -5.95 -5.10
CA PRO A 127 -11.10 -6.11 -4.19
C PRO A 127 -11.19 -7.54 -3.61
N GLY A 128 -11.26 -7.62 -2.28
CA GLY A 128 -11.36 -8.88 -1.54
C GLY A 128 -10.08 -9.71 -1.48
N ALA A 129 -8.93 -9.20 -1.96
CA ALA A 129 -7.65 -9.86 -1.74
C ALA A 129 -7.10 -9.64 -0.33
N MET A 130 -7.49 -8.51 0.29
CA MET A 130 -7.23 -8.21 1.69
C MET A 130 -8.55 -7.94 2.38
N THR A 131 -9.07 -8.95 3.06
CA THR A 131 -10.34 -8.91 3.76
C THR A 131 -10.09 -8.96 5.26
N LEU A 132 -10.60 -7.96 5.97
CA LEU A 132 -10.57 -7.90 7.41
C LEU A 132 -11.96 -8.21 7.96
N ARG A 133 -12.01 -9.14 8.92
CA ARG A 133 -13.19 -9.43 9.75
C ARG A 133 -12.73 -9.43 11.20
N LEU A 134 -13.18 -8.45 11.97
CA LEU A 134 -12.74 -8.26 13.36
C LEU A 134 -13.43 -9.22 14.32
N ASP A 135 -14.70 -9.52 14.07
CA ASP A 135 -15.47 -10.45 14.89
C ASP A 135 -16.33 -11.35 13.98
N PRO A 136 -16.27 -12.69 14.14
CA PRO A 136 -17.16 -13.63 13.46
C PRO A 136 -18.66 -13.30 13.63
N SER A 137 -19.05 -12.67 14.73
CA SER A 137 -20.43 -12.29 15.03
C SER A 137 -20.86 -10.99 14.32
N THR A 138 -19.90 -10.17 13.89
CA THR A 138 -20.17 -8.90 13.20
C THR A 138 -20.23 -9.07 11.68
N THR A 139 -21.03 -8.22 11.03
CA THR A 139 -21.11 -8.10 9.56
C THR A 139 -20.06 -7.14 8.99
N ASP A 140 -19.18 -6.58 9.82
CA ASP A 140 -18.15 -5.61 9.44
C ASP A 140 -17.01 -6.29 8.69
N VAL A 141 -17.28 -6.63 7.43
CA VAL A 141 -16.28 -7.11 6.48
C VAL A 141 -15.75 -5.90 5.72
N LEU A 142 -14.46 -5.64 5.87
CA LEU A 142 -13.79 -4.51 5.23
C LEU A 142 -12.72 -4.99 4.26
N HIS A 143 -12.60 -4.31 3.13
CA HIS A 143 -11.54 -4.58 2.16
C HIS A 143 -10.55 -3.42 2.12
N VAL A 144 -9.25 -3.73 2.20
CA VAL A 144 -8.21 -2.75 1.87
C VAL A 144 -8.15 -2.63 0.35
N ARG A 145 -8.34 -1.42 -0.18
CA ARG A 145 -8.40 -1.15 -1.63
C ARG A 145 -7.13 -0.52 -2.16
N ALA A 146 -6.52 0.38 -1.39
CA ALA A 146 -5.28 1.02 -1.75
C ALA A 146 -4.48 1.43 -0.51
N ILE A 147 -3.17 1.53 -0.67
CA ILE A 147 -2.25 2.09 0.32
C ILE A 147 -1.44 3.17 -0.38
N LEU A 148 -1.51 4.39 0.13
CA LEU A 148 -0.57 5.47 -0.19
C LEU A 148 0.48 5.54 0.92
N ALA A 149 1.73 5.74 0.54
CA ALA A 149 2.83 5.80 1.49
C ALA A 149 3.91 6.79 1.07
N ALA A 150 4.59 7.40 2.03
CA ALA A 150 5.78 8.19 1.80
C ALA A 150 6.67 8.19 3.05
N PRO A 151 7.98 8.47 2.93
CA PRO A 151 8.83 8.80 4.06
C PRO A 151 8.15 9.86 4.94
N TYR A 152 8.09 9.61 6.24
CA TYR A 152 7.49 10.55 7.19
C TYR A 152 8.48 11.69 7.41
N LEU A 153 8.10 12.88 6.95
CA LEU A 153 9.01 14.02 6.80
C LEU A 153 9.39 14.81 8.08
N PRO A 154 8.82 14.60 9.29
CA PRO A 154 9.40 15.22 10.47
C PRO A 154 10.86 14.78 10.65
N PHE A 155 11.80 15.73 10.62
CA PHE A 155 13.24 15.49 10.78
C PHE A 155 13.58 14.72 12.07
N SER A 156 12.70 14.77 13.06
CA SER A 156 12.83 14.09 14.36
C SER A 156 12.58 12.57 14.30
N MET A 157 12.03 12.02 13.21
CA MET A 157 11.64 10.62 13.10
C MET A 157 12.17 9.97 11.82
N PRO A 158 13.51 9.85 11.66
CA PRO A 158 14.08 9.21 10.48
C PRO A 158 13.60 7.76 10.35
N GLY A 159 13.47 7.32 9.10
CA GLY A 159 13.07 5.94 8.77
C GLY A 159 11.59 5.61 9.02
N HIS A 160 10.77 6.55 9.48
CA HIS A 160 9.32 6.34 9.58
C HIS A 160 8.66 6.50 8.20
N THR A 161 7.54 5.80 7.98
CA THR A 161 6.73 5.92 6.76
C THR A 161 5.31 6.33 7.12
N GLN A 162 4.85 7.44 6.56
CA GLN A 162 3.44 7.82 6.56
C GLN A 162 2.66 6.85 5.68
N LEU A 163 1.59 6.27 6.20
CA LEU A 163 0.63 5.46 5.48
C LEU A 163 -0.74 6.15 5.46
N LEU A 164 -1.43 6.03 4.34
CA LEU A 164 -2.86 6.28 4.24
C LEU A 164 -3.51 5.09 3.56
N ILE A 165 -4.46 4.47 4.25
CA ILE A 165 -5.07 3.21 3.85
C ILE A 165 -6.51 3.50 3.43
N GLN A 166 -6.84 3.20 2.19
CA GLN A 166 -8.20 3.30 1.68
C GLN A 166 -8.93 1.98 1.92
N VAL A 167 -10.09 2.06 2.58
CA VAL A 167 -10.96 0.93 2.87
C VAL A 167 -12.23 1.03 2.03
N THR A 168 -12.77 -0.12 1.59
CA THR A 168 -14.07 -0.23 0.92
C THR A 168 -14.94 -1.30 1.57
N ALA A 169 -16.25 -1.19 1.36
CA ALA A 169 -17.19 -2.28 1.63
C ALA A 169 -17.02 -3.42 0.59
N PRO A 170 -17.45 -4.65 0.90
CA PRO A 170 -17.39 -5.76 -0.02
C PRO A 170 -18.15 -5.47 -1.31
N GLY A 171 -17.53 -5.73 -2.47
CA GLY A 171 -18.13 -5.46 -3.78
C GLY A 171 -18.18 -3.99 -4.19
N SER A 172 -17.65 -3.06 -3.39
CA SER A 172 -17.62 -1.63 -3.71
C SER A 172 -16.22 -1.16 -4.14
N GLU A 173 -16.18 -0.35 -5.19
CA GLU A 173 -15.02 0.49 -5.56
C GLU A 173 -15.06 1.87 -4.90
N ARG A 174 -16.23 2.28 -4.38
CA ARG A 174 -16.35 3.52 -3.62
C ARG A 174 -15.72 3.33 -2.25
N GLY A 175 -14.83 4.25 -1.90
CA GLY A 175 -14.21 4.33 -0.58
C GLY A 175 -15.27 4.41 0.52
N LEU A 176 -15.17 3.53 1.51
CA LEU A 176 -15.93 3.62 2.74
C LEU A 176 -15.31 4.67 3.68
N GLY A 177 -13.97 4.66 3.75
CA GLY A 177 -13.21 5.61 4.56
C GLY A 177 -11.71 5.35 4.48
N ARG A 178 -10.94 6.23 5.09
CA ARG A 178 -9.48 6.23 5.12
C ARG A 178 -8.99 6.19 6.56
N ILE A 179 -7.83 5.55 6.75
CA ILE A 179 -7.10 5.52 8.02
C ILE A 179 -5.66 5.98 7.75
N ALA A 180 -5.18 6.96 8.51
CA ALA A 180 -3.78 7.36 8.50
C ALA A 180 -3.00 6.70 9.65
N ALA A 181 -1.81 6.21 9.34
CA ALA A 181 -0.93 5.53 10.28
C ALA A 181 0.53 5.83 9.97
N VAL A 182 1.44 5.56 10.89
CA VAL A 182 2.88 5.65 10.71
C VAL A 182 3.49 4.28 10.95
N LEU A 183 4.27 3.82 9.98
CA LEU A 183 5.08 2.61 10.08
C LEU A 183 6.50 2.98 10.53
N THR A 184 6.85 2.55 11.73
CA THR A 184 8.18 2.72 12.33
C THR A 184 9.24 1.84 11.64
N PRO A 185 10.54 2.16 11.77
CA PRO A 185 11.63 1.30 11.30
C PRO A 185 11.62 -0.11 11.91
N GLU A 186 11.08 -0.28 13.13
CA GLU A 186 11.02 -1.57 13.80
C GLU A 186 9.84 -2.43 13.29
N GLY A 187 9.07 -1.93 12.33
CA GLY A 187 7.90 -2.61 11.77
C GLY A 187 6.63 -2.46 12.61
N LYS A 188 6.67 -1.66 13.69
CA LYS A 188 5.48 -1.30 14.48
C LYS A 188 4.67 -0.24 13.74
N VAL A 189 3.34 -0.39 13.77
CA VAL A 189 2.41 0.61 13.23
C VAL A 189 1.80 1.41 14.38
N THR A 190 1.87 2.73 14.29
CA THR A 190 1.18 3.67 15.18
C THR A 190 0.12 4.43 14.39
N LEU A 191 -0.95 4.85 15.05
CA LEU A 191 -2.01 5.62 14.39
C LEU A 191 -1.69 7.09 14.46
N ASN A 192 -2.01 7.83 13.41
CA ASN A 192 -1.98 9.28 13.49
C ASN A 192 -3.18 9.78 14.28
N GLY A 193 -2.94 10.77 15.13
CA GLY A 193 -3.97 11.53 15.81
C GLY A 193 -3.62 13.01 15.81
N ASN A 194 -4.63 13.87 15.99
CA ASN A 194 -4.39 15.28 16.25
C ASN A 194 -4.03 15.52 17.73
N GLU A 195 -3.74 16.77 18.09
CA GLU A 195 -3.36 17.20 19.45
C GLU A 195 -4.42 16.85 20.52
N ASN A 196 -5.68 16.66 20.11
CA ASN A 196 -6.79 16.26 20.97
C ASN A 196 -6.95 14.73 21.07
N GLY A 197 -6.00 13.95 20.55
CA GLY A 197 -6.05 12.50 20.53
C GLY A 197 -7.07 11.91 19.55
N ARG A 198 -7.73 12.73 18.70
CA ARG A 198 -8.67 12.24 17.70
C ARG A 198 -7.88 11.58 16.57
N LEU A 199 -8.19 10.31 16.31
CA LEU A 199 -7.59 9.54 15.24
C LEU A 199 -7.82 10.20 13.88
N ALA A 200 -6.77 10.19 13.05
CA ALA A 200 -6.82 10.62 11.66
C ALA A 200 -7.50 9.51 10.82
N CYS A 201 -8.82 9.45 10.93
CA CYS A 201 -9.67 8.42 10.34
C CYS A 201 -11.03 9.01 9.95
N ASP A 202 -11.62 8.55 8.85
CA ASP A 202 -12.97 8.96 8.46
C ASP A 202 -14.00 8.43 9.47
N GLU A 203 -15.09 9.20 9.68
CA GLU A 203 -16.11 8.93 10.71
C GLU A 203 -16.81 7.57 10.55
N ALA A 204 -17.01 7.12 9.31
CA ALA A 204 -17.61 5.83 9.00
C ALA A 204 -16.81 4.62 9.54
N LEU A 205 -15.56 4.84 9.96
CA LEU A 205 -14.67 3.82 10.53
C LEU A 205 -14.45 4.02 12.04
N LEU A 206 -15.31 4.83 12.70
CA LEU A 206 -15.32 5.04 14.14
C LEU A 206 -16.59 4.47 14.78
N PRO A 207 -16.59 4.14 16.08
CA PRO A 207 -17.82 3.84 16.80
C PRO A 207 -18.83 5.01 16.74
N PRO A 208 -20.15 4.73 16.66
CA PRO A 208 -20.78 3.41 16.66
C PRO A 208 -20.87 2.76 15.26
N HIS A 209 -20.34 3.39 14.21
CA HIS A 209 -20.50 2.93 12.82
C HIS A 209 -19.66 1.71 12.46
N ALA A 210 -18.55 1.50 13.18
CA ALA A 210 -17.67 0.35 12.99
C ALA A 210 -17.15 -0.16 14.34
N HIS A 211 -16.67 -1.40 14.35
CA HIS A 211 -16.02 -2.01 15.51
C HIS A 211 -14.92 -1.11 16.14
N PRO A 212 -14.84 -0.98 17.48
CA PRO A 212 -13.91 -0.07 18.15
C PRO A 212 -12.44 -0.22 17.79
N GLU A 213 -12.00 -1.45 17.48
CA GLU A 213 -10.60 -1.77 17.16
C GLU A 213 -10.31 -1.82 15.65
N VAL A 214 -11.27 -1.43 14.80
CA VAL A 214 -11.16 -1.53 13.34
C VAL A 214 -9.91 -0.84 12.81
N HIS A 215 -9.63 0.36 13.30
CA HIS A 215 -8.50 1.16 12.86
C HIS A 215 -7.17 0.52 13.23
N LYS A 216 -7.04 -0.11 14.41
CA LYS A 216 -5.81 -0.79 14.83
C LYS A 216 -5.55 -2.02 13.97
N ALA A 217 -6.59 -2.82 13.74
CA ALA A 217 -6.49 -4.03 12.93
C ALA A 217 -6.18 -3.71 11.46
N VAL A 218 -6.89 -2.76 10.85
CA VAL A 218 -6.61 -2.33 9.46
C VAL A 218 -5.20 -1.77 9.35
N ALA A 219 -4.78 -0.88 10.25
CA ALA A 219 -3.45 -0.27 10.19
C ALA A 219 -2.34 -1.30 10.37
N GLY A 220 -2.43 -2.18 11.37
CA GLY A 220 -1.44 -3.23 11.61
C GLY A 220 -1.31 -4.21 10.45
N TYR A 221 -2.46 -4.62 9.89
CA TYR A 221 -2.49 -5.55 8.76
C TYR A 221 -1.97 -4.91 7.47
N ALA A 222 -2.41 -3.69 7.15
CA ALA A 222 -1.97 -2.95 5.97
C ALA A 222 -0.48 -2.55 6.05
N GLY A 223 0.03 -2.20 7.23
CA GLY A 223 1.45 -1.91 7.42
C GLY A 223 2.32 -3.15 7.19
N THR A 224 1.96 -4.29 7.75
CA THR A 224 2.66 -5.57 7.50
C THR A 224 2.62 -5.94 6.02
N PHE A 225 1.45 -5.82 5.39
CA PHE A 225 1.27 -6.08 3.98
C PHE A 225 2.11 -5.15 3.09
N PHE A 226 2.15 -3.85 3.41
CA PHE A 226 2.96 -2.88 2.68
C PHE A 226 4.43 -3.26 2.70
N ARG A 227 4.98 -3.68 3.85
CA ARG A 227 6.36 -4.18 3.98
C ARG A 227 6.61 -5.38 3.07
N LEU A 228 5.69 -6.34 3.05
CA LEU A 228 5.74 -7.52 2.18
C LEU A 228 5.71 -7.14 0.69
N VAL A 229 4.86 -6.20 0.30
CA VAL A 229 4.80 -5.67 -1.07
C VAL A 229 6.12 -5.00 -1.45
N MET A 230 6.71 -4.19 -0.57
CA MET A 230 7.98 -3.54 -0.84
C MET A 230 9.14 -4.53 -0.94
N ALA A 231 9.21 -5.50 -0.03
CA ALA A 231 10.18 -6.57 -0.10
C ALA A 231 10.04 -7.40 -1.39
N TYR A 232 8.81 -7.70 -1.83
CA TYR A 232 8.56 -8.38 -3.10
C TYR A 232 8.98 -7.54 -4.29
N TYR A 233 8.67 -6.24 -4.28
CA TYR A 233 9.06 -5.34 -5.35
C TYR A 233 10.57 -5.18 -5.47
N PHE A 234 11.35 -5.17 -4.39
CA PHE A 234 12.80 -4.98 -4.48
C PHE A 234 13.57 -6.28 -4.64
N PHE A 235 13.18 -7.32 -3.90
CA PHE A 235 13.95 -8.57 -3.77
C PHE A 235 13.26 -9.79 -4.37
N GLY A 236 11.99 -9.66 -4.78
CA GLY A 236 11.31 -10.69 -5.55
C GLY A 236 11.87 -10.82 -6.97
N PRO A 237 11.50 -11.89 -7.70
CA PRO A 237 12.01 -12.13 -9.04
C PRO A 237 11.73 -10.96 -10.01
N HIS A 238 12.68 -10.61 -10.87
CA HIS A 238 12.49 -9.48 -11.79
C HIS A 238 11.36 -9.75 -12.79
N GLU A 239 11.18 -10.99 -13.22
CA GLU A 239 10.10 -11.44 -14.11
C GLU A 239 8.70 -11.27 -13.51
N SER A 240 8.60 -11.08 -12.19
CA SER A 240 7.33 -10.85 -11.50
C SER A 240 6.85 -9.40 -11.57
N ARG A 241 7.60 -8.52 -12.26
CA ARG A 241 7.37 -7.08 -12.37
C ARG A 241 7.10 -6.73 -13.82
N GLU A 242 5.89 -6.31 -14.11
CA GLU A 242 5.45 -5.95 -15.46
C GLU A 242 5.09 -4.45 -15.49
N PRO A 243 5.87 -3.59 -16.17
CA PRO A 243 5.49 -2.20 -16.38
C PRO A 243 4.18 -2.11 -17.16
N VAL A 244 3.22 -1.33 -16.66
CA VAL A 244 1.94 -1.09 -17.32
C VAL A 244 2.04 0.17 -18.17
N ALA A 245 1.61 0.08 -19.43
CA ALA A 245 1.65 1.21 -20.34
C ALA A 245 0.73 2.35 -19.87
N VAL A 246 1.26 3.57 -19.86
CA VAL A 246 0.50 4.78 -19.56
C VAL A 246 -0.34 5.17 -20.77
N THR A 247 -1.57 5.58 -20.52
CA THR A 247 -2.48 6.04 -21.57
C THR A 247 -2.04 7.43 -22.06
N PRO A 248 -1.78 7.62 -23.37
CA PRO A 248 -1.43 8.93 -23.91
C PRO A 248 -2.58 9.93 -23.79
N THR A 249 -2.28 11.21 -23.59
CA THR A 249 -3.26 12.28 -23.41
C THR A 249 -4.20 12.42 -24.61
N GLU A 250 -3.65 12.33 -25.82
CA GLU A 250 -4.37 12.48 -27.09
C GLU A 250 -5.47 11.42 -27.25
N ARG A 251 -5.30 10.28 -26.56
CA ARG A 251 -6.25 9.18 -26.55
C ARG A 251 -7.37 9.38 -25.54
N LEU A 252 -7.07 9.92 -24.36
CA LEU A 252 -8.07 10.15 -23.31
C LEU A 252 -9.12 11.16 -23.77
N ASN A 253 -8.72 12.11 -24.60
CA ASN A 253 -9.61 13.06 -25.26
C ASN A 253 -10.65 12.39 -26.18
N LYS A 254 -10.41 11.13 -26.60
CA LYS A 254 -11.26 10.38 -27.53
C LYS A 254 -11.96 9.18 -26.87
N GLY A 255 -11.76 8.91 -25.57
CA GLY A 255 -12.40 7.80 -24.88
C GLY A 255 -11.62 7.25 -23.69
N LYS A 256 -11.92 5.99 -23.32
CA LYS A 256 -11.35 5.32 -22.14
C LYS A 256 -9.98 4.67 -22.45
N PRO A 257 -9.14 4.40 -21.42
CA PRO A 257 -7.92 3.58 -21.57
C PRO A 257 -8.19 2.25 -22.27
N ARG A 258 -7.21 1.73 -23.05
CA ARG A 258 -7.28 0.35 -23.56
C ARG A 258 -7.14 -0.66 -22.43
N ASN A 259 -7.61 -1.88 -22.68
CA ASN A 259 -7.30 -3.03 -21.83
C ASN A 259 -5.78 -3.14 -21.65
N GLY A 260 -5.34 -3.23 -20.39
CA GLY A 260 -3.92 -3.30 -20.04
C GLY A 260 -3.19 -1.96 -19.96
N GLN A 261 -3.86 -0.82 -20.16
CA GLN A 261 -3.29 0.50 -19.91
C GLN A 261 -3.82 1.10 -18.61
N SER A 262 -3.04 1.99 -17.99
CA SER A 262 -3.44 2.80 -16.83
C SER A 262 -3.38 4.29 -17.15
N LEU A 263 -4.06 5.13 -16.36
CA LEU A 263 -3.86 6.58 -16.43
C LEU A 263 -2.48 6.96 -15.90
N PHE A 264 -1.96 6.21 -14.93
CA PHE A 264 -0.70 6.51 -14.24
C PHE A 264 0.38 5.47 -14.56
N ALA A 265 1.64 5.87 -14.41
CA ALA A 265 2.76 4.94 -14.55
C ALA A 265 2.77 3.98 -13.35
N VAL A 266 2.44 2.72 -13.58
CA VAL A 266 2.38 1.69 -12.55
C VAL A 266 3.14 0.42 -12.98
N THR A 267 3.59 -0.35 -12.01
CA THR A 267 4.18 -1.68 -12.20
C THR A 267 3.23 -2.72 -11.65
N ARG A 268 2.84 -3.69 -12.47
CA ARG A 268 2.06 -4.84 -12.03
C ARG A 268 2.97 -5.87 -11.38
N LEU A 269 2.62 -6.29 -10.17
CA LEU A 269 3.25 -7.40 -9.49
C LEU A 269 2.43 -8.67 -9.72
N GLN A 270 3.07 -9.61 -10.41
CA GLN A 270 2.53 -10.92 -10.73
C GLN A 270 3.13 -11.98 -9.80
N PRO A 271 2.48 -13.14 -9.61
CA PRO A 271 3.11 -14.25 -8.91
C PRO A 271 4.24 -14.80 -9.79
N SER A 272 5.42 -15.03 -9.20
CA SER A 272 6.45 -15.79 -9.93
C SER A 272 5.99 -17.25 -10.07
N PRO A 273 6.24 -17.93 -11.22
CA PRO A 273 5.98 -19.36 -11.33
C PRO A 273 6.84 -20.24 -10.38
N LYS A 274 7.83 -19.64 -9.70
CA LYS A 274 8.63 -20.24 -8.62
C LYS A 274 8.10 -19.91 -7.22
N LEU A 275 7.11 -19.02 -7.11
CA LEU A 275 6.40 -18.69 -5.88
C LEU A 275 5.50 -19.89 -5.55
N GLY A 276 5.81 -20.64 -4.48
CA GLY A 276 5.13 -21.91 -4.20
C GLY A 276 5.67 -23.10 -5.00
N ARG A 277 7.00 -23.17 -5.22
CA ARG A 277 7.68 -24.44 -5.53
C ARG A 277 8.52 -24.88 -4.34
N PRO A 278 8.54 -26.18 -4.01
CA PRO A 278 9.25 -26.69 -2.85
C PRO A 278 10.75 -26.43 -2.97
N PRO A 279 11.43 -25.96 -1.90
CA PRO A 279 12.87 -26.10 -1.82
C PRO A 279 13.20 -27.59 -1.68
N SER A 280 14.13 -28.08 -2.49
CA SER A 280 14.72 -29.41 -2.31
C SER A 280 15.30 -29.52 -0.90
N THR A 281 14.74 -30.43 -0.11
CA THR A 281 15.28 -31.04 1.12
C THR A 281 16.45 -30.30 1.77
N ILE A 282 16.15 -29.41 2.72
CA ILE A 282 17.16 -28.87 3.64
C ILE A 282 17.23 -29.80 4.84
N SER A 283 18.32 -30.56 4.98
CA SER A 283 18.65 -31.27 6.21
C SER A 283 19.08 -30.25 7.28
N ALA A 284 18.26 -30.03 8.30
CA ALA A 284 18.63 -29.18 9.44
C ALA A 284 18.68 -30.02 10.73
N SER A 285 19.84 -29.99 11.38
CA SER A 285 20.26 -30.85 12.49
C SER A 285 19.92 -30.26 13.87
N TRP A 286 18.64 -29.96 14.13
CA TRP A 286 18.09 -29.68 15.47
C TRP A 286 16.77 -30.44 15.61
N SER A 287 16.68 -31.39 16.55
CA SER A 287 15.50 -32.22 16.76
C SER A 287 14.52 -31.57 17.74
N LEU A 288 13.32 -31.23 17.26
CA LEU A 288 12.19 -30.90 18.14
C LEU A 288 11.67 -32.17 18.81
N THR A 289 11.08 -32.06 20.00
CA THR A 289 10.39 -33.17 20.68
C THR A 289 8.93 -33.33 20.24
N GLU A 290 8.37 -32.35 19.55
CA GLU A 290 6.97 -32.29 19.10
C GLU A 290 6.87 -31.94 17.61
N ARG A 291 5.79 -32.39 16.96
CA ARG A 291 5.50 -32.06 15.57
C ARG A 291 4.77 -30.72 15.49
N GLN A 292 5.35 -29.75 14.80
CA GLN A 292 4.82 -28.39 14.68
C GLN A 292 4.51 -28.07 13.23
N GLN A 293 3.29 -27.59 12.95
CA GLN A 293 2.92 -27.05 11.65
C GLN A 293 3.48 -25.62 11.54
N VAL A 294 4.32 -25.40 10.54
CA VAL A 294 4.87 -24.08 10.20
C VAL A 294 4.13 -23.58 8.96
N ASP A 295 3.44 -22.45 9.10
CA ASP A 295 2.76 -21.81 7.97
C ASP A 295 3.76 -21.30 6.92
N GLY A 296 3.28 -21.18 5.69
CA GLY A 296 4.05 -20.62 4.60
C GLY A 296 4.47 -19.18 4.90
N HIS A 297 5.71 -18.83 4.58
CA HIS A 297 6.26 -17.51 4.86
C HIS A 297 7.31 -17.12 3.85
N PHE A 298 7.51 -15.81 3.70
CA PHE A 298 8.63 -15.29 2.93
C PHE A 298 9.91 -15.29 3.77
N LYS A 299 11.02 -15.55 3.11
CA LYS A 299 12.36 -15.41 3.69
C LYS A 299 13.25 -14.63 2.74
N LEU A 300 13.99 -13.67 3.28
CA LEU A 300 15.08 -13.03 2.54
C LEU A 300 16.35 -13.88 2.68
N GLN A 301 16.81 -14.45 1.57
CA GLN A 301 18.00 -15.28 1.55
C GLN A 301 19.18 -14.46 0.99
N ALA A 302 20.27 -14.41 1.74
CA ALA A 302 21.53 -13.86 1.24
C ALA A 302 22.15 -14.78 0.18
N TYR A 303 22.64 -14.20 -0.92
CA TYR A 303 23.24 -14.92 -2.04
C TYR A 303 24.33 -14.08 -2.75
N GLY A 304 24.96 -14.64 -3.78
CA GLY A 304 26.03 -13.98 -4.54
C GLY A 304 27.40 -14.02 -3.85
N SER A 305 28.41 -13.42 -4.49
CA SER A 305 29.76 -13.30 -3.94
C SER A 305 29.73 -12.58 -2.59
N ASN A 306 30.36 -13.17 -1.57
CA ASN A 306 30.37 -12.66 -0.19
C ASN A 306 28.98 -12.44 0.43
N ARG A 307 27.92 -13.09 -0.10
CA ARG A 307 26.55 -12.94 0.39
C ARG A 307 26.08 -11.48 0.41
N SER A 308 26.57 -10.64 -0.51
CA SER A 308 26.21 -9.22 -0.59
C SER A 308 24.82 -8.97 -1.17
N GLN A 309 24.27 -9.95 -1.91
CA GLN A 309 22.96 -9.82 -2.57
C GLN A 309 21.85 -10.44 -1.71
N ARG A 310 20.61 -10.03 -1.96
CA ARG A 310 19.41 -10.52 -1.26
C ARG A 310 18.34 -10.92 -2.26
N ARG A 311 17.75 -12.11 -2.07
CA ARG A 311 16.61 -12.58 -2.85
C ARG A 311 15.50 -13.01 -1.93
N MET A 312 14.26 -12.67 -2.25
CA MET A 312 13.12 -13.14 -1.49
C MET A 312 12.64 -14.49 -2.05
N ILE A 313 12.50 -15.47 -1.16
CA ILE A 313 11.99 -16.80 -1.48
C ILE A 313 10.72 -17.07 -0.67
N TRP A 314 9.79 -17.80 -1.25
CA TRP A 314 8.66 -18.35 -0.53
C TRP A 314 9.05 -19.71 0.06
N ILE A 315 8.78 -19.90 1.35
CA ILE A 315 8.85 -21.18 2.03
C ILE A 315 7.41 -21.66 2.20
N GLU A 316 7.06 -22.78 1.57
CA GLU A 316 5.73 -23.39 1.72
C GLU A 316 5.47 -23.82 3.17
N ALA A 317 4.21 -24.03 3.51
CA ALA A 317 3.87 -24.61 4.80
C ALA A 317 4.47 -26.03 4.90
N TYR A 318 5.05 -26.35 6.06
CA TYR A 318 5.69 -27.65 6.29
C TYR A 318 5.58 -28.01 7.76
N GLU A 319 5.82 -29.28 8.06
CA GLU A 319 5.88 -29.75 9.44
C GLU A 319 7.34 -29.89 9.88
N ARG A 320 7.62 -29.45 11.10
CA ARG A 320 8.91 -29.67 11.77
C ARG A 320 8.75 -30.66 12.91
N GLY A 321 9.78 -31.47 13.14
CA GLY A 321 9.85 -32.43 14.24
C GLY A 321 9.87 -33.88 13.74
N PRO A 322 10.09 -34.87 14.64
CA PRO A 322 10.08 -36.28 14.33
C PRO A 322 8.71 -36.70 13.76
N ALA A 323 8.71 -37.60 12.77
CA ALA A 323 7.47 -38.04 12.11
C ALA A 323 6.52 -38.76 13.09
N ASP A 324 7.09 -39.36 14.13
CA ASP A 324 6.48 -40.10 15.23
C ASP A 324 6.12 -39.22 16.44
N ALA A 325 6.51 -37.95 16.47
CA ALA A 325 6.18 -37.05 17.57
C ALA A 325 4.71 -36.60 17.51
N SER A 326 4.09 -36.43 18.67
CA SER A 326 2.72 -35.92 18.77
C SER A 326 2.63 -34.49 18.21
N PRO A 327 1.53 -34.14 17.50
CA PRO A 327 1.31 -32.78 17.05
C PRO A 327 1.16 -31.85 18.25
N ARG A 328 1.89 -30.73 18.23
CA ARG A 328 1.74 -29.69 19.25
C ARG A 328 0.29 -29.18 19.22
N PRO A 329 -0.44 -29.20 20.34
CA PRO A 329 -1.79 -28.65 20.38
C PRO A 329 -1.72 -27.18 19.95
N LYS A 330 -2.49 -26.81 18.92
CA LYS A 330 -2.61 -25.41 18.49
C LYS A 330 -3.11 -24.62 19.69
N GLY A 331 -2.24 -23.80 20.28
CA GLY A 331 -2.65 -22.88 21.33
C GLY A 331 -3.82 -22.07 20.81
N ILE A 332 -4.94 -22.08 21.54
CA ILE A 332 -6.03 -21.14 21.32
C ILE A 332 -5.40 -19.75 21.46
N ALA A 333 -5.41 -18.98 20.37
CA ALA A 333 -4.89 -17.62 20.37
C ALA A 333 -5.60 -16.84 21.49
N VAL A 334 -4.82 -16.31 22.44
CA VAL A 334 -5.28 -15.36 23.47
C VAL A 334 -5.17 -13.95 22.89
#